data_AF-A0A644VX83-F1
#
_entry.id   AF-A0A644VX83-F1
#
_cell.length_a   1.000
_cell.length_b   1.000
_cell.length_c   1.000
_cell.angle_alpha   90.00
_cell.angle_beta   90.00
_cell.angle_gamma   90.00
#
_symmetry.space_group_name_H-M   'P 1'
#
loop_
_entity.id
_entity.type
_entity.pdbx_description
1 polymer ?
#
loop_
_entity_poly.entity_id
_entity_poly.type
_entity_poly.pdbx_seq_one_letter_code
_entity_poly.pdbx_strand_id
1 'polypeptide(L)'
;MEIECGDLSPHLLLYFRGDILLLTKTVFIKWCNLNRKRYESLGYTFTKNGDDFEVNVSDLPPSSHAMIEWSCDCCGITKRREYRDYTPLVRDGKRYCHRCATRMNTSQKKCENAKLRGRQSFLEYHILNTDVEFSQKYVSPENTVDLNTLLPFANVKFLAICNNKSHPPYEVSCSDFTQGRRCPYCASKRILPETSLAAQRPSIQDIWSDKNSKSPFEYFPNSGKKVYFKCANGIHEDYQRKISASALLDFRCPQCSKEATQSILSTNVEYWLNANKFKFNKEYGCDILPINPKTNLPLPFDFELIEQKIIIEVHGQQHYQSKGLHREHSKRSGYSEEKELYEQQWRDAFKQKYALDHGYLYLPIPYWAQGNGLYATILGDALL
;
A
#
# COMPACT_ATOMS: atom_id res chain seq x y z
N MET A 1 26.68 42.94 -32.32
CA MET A 1 26.95 41.90 -33.33
C MET A 1 26.45 40.59 -32.75
N GLU A 2 25.29 40.22 -33.25
CA GLU A 2 24.56 39.00 -32.95
C GLU A 2 25.43 37.77 -33.28
N ILE A 3 25.31 36.72 -32.46
CA ILE A 3 25.70 35.37 -32.86
C ILE A 3 24.41 34.57 -32.90
N GLU A 4 24.03 34.22 -34.12
CA GLU A 4 22.90 33.39 -34.48
C GLU A 4 23.08 31.98 -33.90
N CYS A 5 21.99 31.43 -33.35
CA CYS A 5 21.89 30.01 -33.04
C CYS A 5 20.85 29.42 -33.98
N GLY A 6 21.33 28.68 -34.98
CA GLY A 6 20.53 27.98 -35.97
C GLY A 6 19.80 26.77 -35.39
N ASP A 7 18.65 26.52 -36.00
CA ASP A 7 17.93 25.26 -36.16
C ASP A 7 17.41 24.53 -34.91
N LEU A 8 16.32 25.07 -34.37
CA LEU A 8 15.27 24.27 -33.73
C LEU A 8 14.01 24.29 -34.63
N SER A 9 13.48 23.09 -34.85
CA SER A 9 12.35 22.69 -35.71
C SER A 9 11.18 23.71 -35.83
N PRO A 10 10.59 23.92 -37.04
CA PRO A 10 9.56 24.95 -37.29
C PRO A 10 8.19 24.74 -36.62
N HIS A 11 8.00 23.72 -35.79
CA HIS A 11 6.67 23.36 -35.29
C HIS A 11 6.23 24.05 -33.99
N LEU A 12 7.02 24.97 -33.42
CA LEU A 12 6.77 25.51 -32.07
C LEU A 12 6.57 27.03 -31.94
N LEU A 13 6.16 27.73 -33.00
CA LEU A 13 5.83 29.16 -32.93
C LEU A 13 4.42 29.45 -33.46
N LEU A 14 3.38 29.20 -32.68
CA LEU A 14 2.04 29.74 -32.97
C LEU A 14 1.08 29.73 -31.76
N TYR A 15 1.48 30.16 -30.56
CA TYR A 15 0.50 30.31 -29.46
C TYR A 15 0.82 31.44 -28.46
N PHE A 16 1.03 32.67 -28.93
CA PHE A 16 0.87 33.85 -28.09
C PHE A 16 0.42 35.07 -28.90
N ARG A 17 -0.89 35.26 -29.01
CA ARG A 17 -1.61 36.55 -28.92
C ARG A 17 -3.11 36.27 -29.01
N GLY A 18 -3.85 36.83 -28.05
CA GLY A 18 -5.25 36.52 -27.81
C GLY A 18 -6.16 37.17 -28.85
N ASP A 19 -6.67 36.35 -29.77
CA ASP A 19 -7.82 36.67 -30.62
C ASP A 19 -8.46 35.36 -31.13
N ILE A 20 -9.31 34.70 -30.33
CA ILE A 20 -10.36 33.76 -30.82
C ILE A 20 -11.40 33.63 -29.70
N LEU A 21 -12.53 34.34 -29.81
CA LEU A 21 -13.69 34.18 -28.91
C LEU A 21 -15.03 34.11 -29.64
N LEU A 22 -14.99 34.15 -30.96
CA LEU A 22 -16.13 34.02 -31.84
C LEU A 22 -15.69 33.07 -32.94
N LEU A 23 -16.17 31.83 -32.89
CA LEU A 23 -15.72 30.75 -33.78
C LEU A 23 -16.29 30.98 -35.18
N THR A 24 -17.52 31.48 -35.25
CA THR A 24 -18.17 31.91 -36.48
C THR A 24 -17.70 33.32 -36.85
N LYS A 25 -16.70 33.45 -37.73
CA LYS A 25 -16.22 34.77 -38.17
C LYS A 25 -17.21 35.48 -39.10
N THR A 26 -17.92 34.70 -39.91
CA THR A 26 -18.89 35.20 -40.89
C THR A 26 -20.17 34.37 -40.87
N VAL A 27 -21.29 35.00 -41.24
CA VAL A 27 -22.61 34.37 -41.37
C VAL A 27 -23.26 34.78 -42.68
N PHE A 28 -24.08 33.90 -43.25
CA PHE A 28 -24.90 34.23 -44.42
C PHE A 28 -26.20 34.91 -43.98
N ILE A 29 -26.51 36.05 -44.60
CA ILE A 29 -27.74 36.81 -44.39
C ILE A 29 -28.41 37.03 -45.74
N LYS A 30 -29.74 37.10 -45.75
CA LYS A 30 -30.51 37.47 -46.94
C LYS A 30 -30.58 38.99 -47.10
N TRP A 31 -30.32 39.48 -48.31
CA TRP A 31 -30.61 40.87 -48.67
C TRP A 31 -32.10 41.15 -48.51
N CYS A 32 -32.43 42.21 -47.78
CA CYS A 32 -33.78 42.74 -47.67
C CYS A 32 -33.75 44.27 -47.78
N ASN A 33 -34.87 44.88 -48.21
CA ASN A 33 -34.96 46.33 -48.31
C ASN A 33 -34.66 47.06 -46.99
N LEU A 34 -34.86 46.39 -45.85
CA LEU A 34 -34.59 46.92 -44.51
C LEU A 34 -33.09 46.91 -44.14
N ASN A 35 -32.33 45.90 -44.58
CA ASN A 35 -30.91 45.77 -44.22
C ASN A 35 -29.95 46.33 -45.28
N ARG A 36 -30.47 46.59 -46.49
CA ARG A 36 -29.69 47.05 -47.65
C ARG A 36 -28.79 48.24 -47.35
N LYS A 37 -29.40 49.36 -46.93
CA LYS A 37 -28.67 50.63 -46.67
C LYS A 37 -27.55 50.47 -45.64
N ARG A 38 -27.75 49.62 -44.62
CA ARG A 38 -26.75 49.37 -43.57
C ARG A 38 -25.52 48.70 -44.16
N TYR A 39 -25.70 47.57 -44.84
CA TYR A 39 -24.56 46.79 -45.32
C TYR A 39 -23.87 47.46 -46.52
N GLU A 40 -24.59 48.19 -47.38
CA GLU A 40 -23.95 49.04 -48.41
C GLU A 40 -23.05 50.12 -47.75
N SER A 41 -23.48 50.74 -46.65
CA SER A 41 -22.65 51.73 -45.92
C SER A 41 -21.41 51.14 -45.23
N LEU A 42 -21.40 49.83 -45.01
CA LEU A 42 -20.28 49.06 -44.46
C LEU A 42 -19.38 48.45 -45.56
N GLY A 43 -19.69 48.71 -46.83
CA GLY A 43 -18.87 48.27 -47.98
C GLY A 43 -19.30 46.95 -48.62
N TYR A 44 -20.46 46.39 -48.28
CA TYR A 44 -20.97 45.16 -48.92
C TYR A 44 -21.73 45.47 -50.21
N THR A 45 -21.49 44.69 -51.27
CA THR A 45 -22.11 44.89 -52.59
C THR A 45 -23.50 44.23 -52.68
N PHE A 46 -24.52 45.05 -52.94
CA PHE A 46 -25.89 44.57 -53.14
C PHE A 46 -26.04 43.82 -54.48
N THR A 47 -26.65 42.63 -54.45
CA THR A 47 -26.96 41.84 -55.65
C THR A 47 -28.43 41.98 -56.05
N LYS A 48 -29.31 41.20 -55.43
CA LYS A 48 -30.77 41.28 -55.56
C LYS A 48 -31.42 40.91 -54.23
N ASN A 49 -32.67 41.34 -54.07
CA ASN A 49 -33.45 41.06 -52.87
C ASN A 49 -33.67 39.54 -52.70
N GLY A 50 -33.40 39.00 -51.52
CA GLY A 50 -33.53 37.58 -51.20
C GLY A 50 -32.27 36.72 -51.38
N ASP A 51 -31.21 37.28 -51.98
CA ASP A 51 -29.92 36.59 -52.10
C ASP A 51 -29.20 36.51 -50.76
N ASP A 52 -28.52 35.38 -50.53
CA ASP A 52 -27.63 35.18 -49.40
C ASP A 52 -26.28 35.85 -49.68
N PHE A 53 -25.76 36.63 -48.73
CA PHE A 53 -24.43 37.23 -48.77
C PHE A 53 -23.71 37.02 -47.44
N GLU A 54 -22.40 36.92 -47.50
CA GLU A 54 -21.54 36.67 -46.34
C GLU A 54 -21.25 37.98 -45.59
N VAL A 55 -21.49 37.99 -44.28
CA VAL A 55 -21.34 39.16 -43.40
C VAL A 55 -20.46 38.83 -42.22
N ASN A 56 -19.53 39.73 -41.87
CA ASN A 56 -18.75 39.60 -40.65
C ASN A 56 -19.64 39.72 -39.42
N VAL A 57 -19.45 38.84 -38.43
CA VAL A 57 -20.30 38.85 -37.23
C VAL A 57 -20.17 40.15 -36.42
N SER A 58 -19.04 40.86 -36.50
CA SER A 58 -18.85 42.19 -35.92
C SER A 58 -19.82 43.24 -36.46
N ASP A 59 -20.32 43.04 -37.68
CA ASP A 59 -21.10 44.03 -38.42
C ASP A 59 -22.62 43.79 -38.25
N LEU A 60 -22.98 42.67 -37.60
CA LEU A 60 -24.36 42.31 -37.28
C LEU A 60 -24.98 43.32 -36.31
N PRO A 61 -26.25 43.71 -36.52
CA PRO A 61 -26.98 44.48 -35.54
C PRO A 61 -27.19 43.65 -34.25
N PRO A 62 -27.19 44.28 -33.06
CA PRO A 62 -27.40 43.58 -31.78
C PRO A 62 -28.70 42.76 -31.69
N SER A 63 -29.69 43.05 -32.53
CA SER A 63 -30.96 42.32 -32.62
C SER A 63 -30.98 41.19 -33.66
N SER A 64 -29.83 40.85 -34.25
CA SER A 64 -29.75 39.85 -35.32
C SER A 64 -30.12 38.43 -34.84
N HIS A 65 -30.94 37.74 -35.62
CA HIS A 65 -31.29 36.33 -35.40
C HIS A 65 -30.26 35.35 -35.99
N ALA A 66 -29.14 35.84 -36.55
CA ALA A 66 -28.12 34.98 -37.12
C ALA A 66 -27.55 34.01 -36.07
N MET A 67 -27.48 32.72 -36.40
CA MET A 67 -26.92 31.70 -35.53
C MET A 67 -25.39 31.81 -35.51
N ILE A 68 -24.82 32.02 -34.33
CA ILE A 68 -23.38 32.09 -34.12
C ILE A 68 -22.91 31.01 -33.14
N GLU A 69 -21.67 30.58 -33.32
CA GLU A 69 -20.96 29.72 -32.38
C GLU A 69 -19.89 30.49 -31.64
N TRP A 70 -19.89 30.35 -30.32
CA TRP A 70 -18.92 31.01 -29.45
C TRP A 70 -18.52 30.10 -28.30
N SER A 71 -17.31 30.30 -27.77
CA SER A 71 -16.76 29.52 -26.67
C SER A 71 -16.51 30.40 -25.44
N CYS A 72 -16.69 29.82 -24.25
CA CYS A 72 -16.47 30.51 -22.98
C CYS A 72 -14.99 30.55 -22.59
N ASP A 73 -14.46 31.72 -22.21
CA ASP A 73 -13.07 31.89 -21.75
C ASP A 73 -12.69 31.06 -20.51
N CYS A 74 -13.70 30.64 -19.72
CA CYS A 74 -13.48 29.88 -18.50
C CYS A 74 -13.62 28.36 -18.68
N CYS A 75 -14.55 27.89 -19.51
CA CYS A 75 -14.82 26.44 -19.63
C CYS A 75 -14.61 25.88 -21.03
N GLY A 76 -14.34 26.71 -22.04
CA GLY A 76 -14.13 26.27 -23.42
C GLY A 76 -15.37 25.69 -24.12
N ILE A 77 -16.51 25.56 -23.43
CA ILE A 77 -17.75 25.01 -23.99
C ILE A 77 -18.23 25.92 -25.11
N THR A 78 -18.34 25.35 -26.32
CA THR A 78 -18.96 25.98 -27.48
C THR A 78 -20.47 25.98 -27.34
N LYS A 79 -21.09 27.13 -27.62
CA LYS A 79 -22.54 27.30 -27.64
C LYS A 79 -22.96 27.86 -28.98
N ARG A 80 -24.01 27.28 -29.55
CA ARG A 80 -24.69 27.75 -30.75
C ARG A 80 -25.99 28.45 -30.37
N ARG A 81 -26.11 29.75 -30.64
CA ARG A 81 -27.29 30.59 -30.30
C ARG A 81 -27.43 31.74 -31.30
N GLU A 82 -28.58 32.42 -31.30
CA GLU A 82 -28.78 33.63 -32.08
C GLU A 82 -27.90 34.78 -31.56
N TYR A 83 -27.43 35.65 -32.46
CA TYR A 83 -26.58 36.79 -32.12
C TYR A 83 -27.27 37.78 -31.17
N ARG A 84 -28.60 37.92 -31.24
CA ARG A 84 -29.36 38.77 -30.29
C ARG A 84 -29.37 38.23 -28.86
N ASP A 85 -29.26 36.91 -28.72
CA ASP A 85 -29.20 36.23 -27.42
C ASP A 85 -27.74 36.10 -26.93
N TYR A 86 -26.79 36.68 -27.69
CA TYR A 86 -25.39 36.75 -27.34
C TYR A 86 -25.15 37.89 -26.34
N THR A 87 -25.33 37.59 -25.06
CA THR A 87 -24.95 38.50 -23.97
C THR A 87 -23.86 37.83 -23.11
N PRO A 88 -22.60 37.75 -23.58
CA PRO A 88 -21.52 37.23 -22.74
C PRO A 88 -21.28 38.19 -21.56
N LEU A 89 -21.11 37.64 -20.36
CA LEU A 89 -20.70 38.45 -19.21
C LEU A 89 -19.24 38.83 -19.40
N VAL A 90 -18.96 40.12 -19.58
CA VAL A 90 -17.60 40.66 -19.75
C VAL A 90 -17.04 41.06 -18.39
N ARG A 91 -15.92 40.47 -17.98
CA ARG A 91 -15.13 40.91 -16.82
C ARG A 91 -13.64 40.78 -17.15
N ASP A 92 -12.84 41.79 -16.81
CA ASP A 92 -11.39 41.83 -17.09
C ASP A 92 -11.05 41.57 -18.57
N GLY A 93 -11.86 42.11 -19.48
CA GLY A 93 -11.71 41.91 -20.93
C GLY A 93 -12.04 40.50 -21.45
N LYS A 94 -12.52 39.59 -20.59
CA LYS A 94 -12.85 38.19 -20.93
C LYS A 94 -14.35 37.92 -20.85
N ARG A 95 -14.85 37.05 -21.73
CA ARG A 95 -16.25 36.68 -21.95
C ARG A 95 -16.58 35.32 -21.34
N TYR A 96 -17.49 35.32 -20.36
CA TYR A 96 -17.86 34.14 -19.59
C TYR A 96 -19.27 33.65 -19.89
N CYS A 97 -19.48 32.33 -19.87
CA CYS A 97 -20.83 31.77 -19.80
C CYS A 97 -21.43 32.00 -18.40
N HIS A 98 -22.75 32.12 -18.31
CA HIS A 98 -23.47 32.38 -17.06
C HIS A 98 -23.04 31.46 -15.90
N ARG A 99 -22.89 30.16 -16.16
CA ARG A 99 -22.45 29.17 -15.16
C ARG A 99 -21.03 29.42 -14.65
N CYS A 100 -20.13 29.89 -15.50
CA CYS A 100 -18.77 30.22 -15.12
C CYS A 100 -18.72 31.53 -14.34
N ALA A 101 -19.47 32.54 -14.79
CA ALA A 101 -19.54 33.82 -14.11
C ALA A 101 -20.13 33.71 -12.69
N THR A 102 -21.12 32.83 -12.47
CA THR A 102 -21.70 32.60 -11.14
C THR A 102 -20.78 31.79 -10.20
N ARG A 103 -19.94 30.90 -10.74
CA ARG A 103 -18.97 30.11 -9.97
C ARG A 103 -17.73 30.89 -9.53
N MET A 104 -17.46 32.04 -10.14
CA MET A 104 -16.32 32.89 -9.80
C MET A 104 -16.47 33.62 -8.46
N ASN A 105 -17.68 33.69 -7.88
CA ASN A 105 -17.90 34.32 -6.58
C ASN A 105 -17.44 33.48 -5.38
N THR A 106 -17.02 32.21 -5.55
CA THR A 106 -16.77 31.30 -4.42
C THR A 106 -15.36 30.74 -4.28
N SER A 107 -14.39 30.96 -5.17
CA SER A 107 -12.95 30.68 -4.89
C SER A 107 -12.04 30.87 -6.12
N GLN A 108 -11.31 31.99 -6.18
CA GLN A 108 -10.31 32.27 -7.23
C GLN A 108 -9.21 31.19 -7.35
N LYS A 109 -8.88 30.44 -6.28
CA LYS A 109 -7.79 29.44 -6.28
C LYS A 109 -8.08 28.11 -7.01
N LYS A 110 -9.35 27.78 -7.32
CA LYS A 110 -9.71 26.48 -7.91
C LYS A 110 -9.67 26.46 -9.44
N CYS A 111 -9.76 27.62 -10.08
CA CYS A 111 -9.91 27.73 -11.54
C CYS A 111 -8.58 27.75 -12.31
N GLU A 112 -7.48 28.25 -11.74
CA GLU A 112 -6.17 28.25 -12.43
C GLU A 112 -5.65 26.82 -12.63
N ASN A 113 -5.77 25.95 -11.62
CA ASN A 113 -5.39 24.54 -11.74
C ASN A 113 -6.32 23.73 -12.65
N ALA A 114 -7.58 24.15 -12.84
CA ALA A 114 -8.51 23.50 -13.75
C ALA A 114 -8.27 23.89 -15.23
N LYS A 115 -7.65 25.04 -15.49
CA LYS A 115 -7.41 25.61 -16.84
C LYS A 115 -6.35 24.88 -17.68
N LEU A 116 -5.38 24.20 -17.05
CA LEU A 116 -4.35 23.43 -17.78
C LEU A 116 -4.76 21.96 -18.04
N ARG A 117 -5.60 21.39 -17.17
CA ARG A 117 -5.91 19.94 -17.13
C ARG A 117 -6.88 19.43 -18.19
N GLY A 118 -7.57 20.32 -18.91
CA GLY A 118 -8.61 19.96 -19.89
C GLY A 118 -8.21 20.11 -21.36
N ARG A 119 -6.98 20.50 -21.66
CA ARG A 119 -6.47 20.71 -23.03
C ARG A 119 -5.36 19.76 -23.45
N GLN A 120 -4.76 19.05 -22.49
CA GLN A 120 -3.66 18.13 -22.72
C GLN A 120 -4.17 16.71 -22.70
N SER A 121 -3.62 15.88 -23.57
CA SER A 121 -3.86 14.44 -23.50
C SER A 121 -3.29 13.85 -22.21
N PHE A 122 -3.72 12.65 -21.84
CA PHE A 122 -3.18 11.91 -20.70
C PHE A 122 -1.65 11.76 -20.84
N LEU A 123 -1.19 11.45 -22.05
CA LEU A 123 0.23 11.32 -22.34
C LEU A 123 0.99 12.64 -22.16
N GLU A 124 0.53 13.71 -22.81
CA GLU A 124 1.16 15.04 -22.72
C GLU A 124 1.23 15.55 -21.27
N TYR A 125 0.12 15.38 -20.54
CA TYR A 125 0.06 15.78 -19.14
C TYR A 125 1.13 15.07 -18.30
N HIS A 126 1.30 13.76 -18.47
CA HIS A 126 2.27 13.01 -17.68
C HIS A 126 3.73 13.20 -18.10
N ILE A 127 4.00 13.46 -19.38
CA ILE A 127 5.35 13.85 -19.84
C ILE A 127 5.78 15.16 -19.15
N LEU A 128 4.87 16.13 -19.03
CA LEU A 128 5.16 17.43 -18.45
C LEU A 128 5.19 17.43 -16.91
N ASN A 129 4.30 16.67 -16.27
CA ASN A 129 4.06 16.78 -14.83
C ASN A 129 4.53 15.57 -14.03
N THR A 130 4.98 14.49 -14.67
CA THR A 130 5.38 13.25 -13.97
C THR A 130 6.78 12.82 -14.33
N ASP A 131 7.06 12.51 -15.59
CA ASP A 131 8.38 12.07 -16.06
C ASP A 131 8.44 12.27 -17.57
N VAL A 132 9.52 12.88 -18.07
CA VAL A 132 9.72 13.10 -19.52
C VAL A 132 9.78 11.79 -20.31
N GLU A 133 10.17 10.68 -19.65
CA GLU A 133 10.21 9.32 -20.22
C GLU A 133 8.96 8.50 -19.83
N PHE A 134 7.81 9.16 -19.69
CA PHE A 134 6.58 8.55 -19.19
C PHE A 134 6.20 7.26 -19.94
N SER A 135 6.21 7.31 -21.26
CA SER A 135 5.83 6.17 -22.12
C SER A 135 6.70 4.95 -21.86
N GLN A 136 8.01 5.13 -21.72
CA GLN A 136 8.95 4.02 -21.57
C GLN A 136 8.91 3.43 -20.15
N LYS A 137 8.68 4.25 -19.13
CA LYS A 137 8.74 3.82 -17.72
C LYS A 137 7.42 3.33 -17.15
N TYR A 138 6.29 3.82 -17.65
CA TYR A 138 4.99 3.60 -17.02
C TYR A 138 3.96 2.93 -17.92
N VAL A 139 4.15 2.90 -19.24
CA VAL A 139 3.20 2.28 -20.18
C VAL A 139 3.74 0.92 -20.63
N SER A 140 2.89 -0.11 -20.56
CA SER A 140 3.26 -1.44 -21.03
C SER A 140 3.42 -1.46 -22.56
N PRO A 141 4.42 -2.16 -23.12
CA PRO A 141 4.49 -2.40 -24.57
C PRO A 141 3.26 -3.12 -25.14
N GLU A 142 2.55 -3.88 -24.31
CA GLU A 142 1.31 -4.59 -24.67
C GLU A 142 0.05 -3.70 -24.59
N ASN A 143 0.19 -2.44 -24.18
CA ASN A 143 -0.94 -1.52 -24.08
C ASN A 143 -1.51 -1.19 -25.46
N THR A 144 -2.80 -1.44 -25.66
CA THR A 144 -3.51 -1.17 -26.92
C THR A 144 -4.24 0.17 -26.95
N VAL A 145 -4.30 0.88 -25.82
CA VAL A 145 -5.07 2.12 -25.67
C VAL A 145 -4.23 3.33 -26.05
N ASP A 146 -4.73 4.14 -26.99
CA ASP A 146 -4.06 5.39 -27.38
C ASP A 146 -4.24 6.50 -26.33
N LEU A 147 -3.18 6.72 -25.55
CA LEU A 147 -3.13 7.69 -24.46
C LEU A 147 -3.19 9.15 -24.92
N ASN A 148 -2.94 9.46 -26.20
CA ASN A 148 -3.07 10.81 -26.74
C ASN A 148 -4.53 11.26 -26.90
N THR A 149 -5.47 10.31 -26.91
CA THR A 149 -6.90 10.61 -27.04
C THR A 149 -7.61 10.76 -25.70
N LEU A 150 -6.93 10.43 -24.60
CA LEU A 150 -7.52 10.37 -23.26
C LEU A 150 -7.29 11.65 -22.48
N LEU A 151 -8.19 11.94 -21.54
CA LEU A 151 -7.99 13.01 -20.56
C LEU A 151 -7.26 12.49 -19.31
N PRO A 152 -6.44 13.31 -18.62
CA PRO A 152 -5.68 12.93 -17.43
C PRO A 152 -6.50 12.25 -16.32
N PHE A 153 -7.76 12.65 -16.17
CA PHE A 153 -8.66 12.16 -15.11
C PHE A 153 -9.80 11.29 -15.63
N ALA A 154 -9.68 10.74 -16.84
CA ALA A 154 -10.68 9.83 -17.38
C ALA A 154 -10.79 8.55 -16.54
N ASN A 155 -11.99 7.97 -16.46
CA ASN A 155 -12.19 6.63 -15.88
C ASN A 155 -11.96 5.53 -16.92
N VAL A 156 -11.00 5.74 -17.82
CA VAL A 156 -10.56 4.77 -18.83
C VAL A 156 -9.28 4.11 -18.33
N LYS A 157 -9.20 2.78 -18.45
CA LYS A 157 -8.03 2.01 -18.04
C LYS A 157 -7.03 1.88 -19.18
N PHE A 158 -5.77 1.84 -18.83
CA PHE A 158 -4.67 1.46 -19.72
C PHE A 158 -3.77 0.46 -18.99
N LEU A 159 -2.94 -0.25 -19.75
CA LEU A 159 -2.00 -1.23 -19.20
C LEU A 159 -0.68 -0.54 -18.85
N ALA A 160 -0.39 -0.47 -17.55
CA ALA A 160 0.79 0.19 -17.00
C ALA A 160 1.85 -0.83 -16.55
N ILE A 161 3.10 -0.37 -16.44
CA ILE A 161 4.21 -1.11 -15.84
C ILE A 161 4.69 -0.44 -14.55
N CYS A 162 5.46 -1.18 -13.76
CA CYS A 162 6.07 -0.69 -12.53
C CYS A 162 7.57 -0.54 -12.72
N ASN A 163 8.17 0.44 -12.07
CA ASN A 163 9.64 0.56 -12.00
C ASN A 163 10.28 -0.68 -11.35
N ASN A 164 9.56 -1.37 -10.47
CA ASN A 164 9.99 -2.68 -10.01
C ASN A 164 9.68 -3.74 -11.07
N LYS A 165 10.73 -4.23 -11.74
CA LYS A 165 10.66 -5.22 -12.83
C LYS A 165 10.08 -6.57 -12.40
N SER A 166 10.04 -6.88 -11.09
CA SER A 166 9.39 -8.11 -10.61
C SER A 166 7.86 -8.03 -10.67
N HIS A 167 7.29 -6.83 -10.78
CA HIS A 167 5.84 -6.67 -10.84
C HIS A 167 5.35 -6.82 -12.28
N PRO A 168 4.35 -7.69 -12.53
CA PRO A 168 3.78 -7.83 -13.86
C PRO A 168 3.01 -6.55 -14.26
N PRO A 169 2.75 -6.35 -15.57
CA PRO A 169 1.90 -5.28 -16.05
C PRO A 169 0.53 -5.29 -15.37
N TYR A 170 -0.05 -4.11 -15.13
CA TYR A 170 -1.31 -3.98 -14.42
C TYR A 170 -2.20 -2.92 -15.05
N GLU A 171 -3.50 -3.20 -15.09
CA GLU A 171 -4.49 -2.20 -15.48
C GLU A 171 -4.69 -1.15 -14.39
N VAL A 172 -4.75 0.11 -14.80
CA VAL A 172 -5.04 1.25 -13.93
C VAL A 172 -5.82 2.31 -14.70
N SER A 173 -6.77 2.97 -14.03
CA SER A 173 -7.51 4.08 -14.66
C SER A 173 -6.63 5.32 -14.77
N CYS A 174 -6.85 6.14 -15.80
CA CYS A 174 -6.15 7.42 -15.96
C CYS A 174 -6.31 8.28 -14.70
N SER A 175 -7.54 8.36 -14.17
CA SER A 175 -7.86 9.06 -12.93
C SER A 175 -7.08 8.56 -11.71
N ASP A 176 -6.99 7.25 -11.50
CA ASP A 176 -6.25 6.66 -10.39
C ASP A 176 -4.75 6.86 -10.55
N PHE A 177 -4.22 6.68 -11.75
CA PHE A 177 -2.82 6.90 -12.05
C PHE A 177 -2.42 8.36 -11.75
N THR A 178 -3.21 9.32 -12.23
CA THR A 178 -3.00 10.76 -11.99
C THR A 178 -3.11 11.14 -10.52
N GLN A 179 -3.95 10.43 -9.74
CA GLN A 179 -4.05 10.59 -8.29
C GLN A 179 -2.93 9.87 -7.51
N GLY A 180 -1.98 9.24 -8.19
CA GLY A 180 -0.87 8.51 -7.56
C GLY A 180 -1.22 7.09 -7.10
N ARG A 181 -2.43 6.61 -7.38
CA ARG A 181 -2.84 5.21 -7.13
C ARG A 181 -2.35 4.33 -8.28
N ARG A 182 -1.03 4.14 -8.35
CA ARG A 182 -0.32 3.45 -9.44
C ARG A 182 -0.32 1.92 -9.26
N CYS A 183 0.83 1.35 -8.90
CA CYS A 183 1.02 -0.09 -8.89
C CYS A 183 0.30 -0.79 -7.72
N PRO A 184 -0.61 -1.75 -7.99
CA PRO A 184 -1.34 -2.48 -6.95
C PRO A 184 -0.45 -3.41 -6.14
N TYR A 185 0.68 -3.87 -6.69
CA TYR A 185 1.65 -4.71 -5.98
C TYR A 185 2.45 -3.88 -4.96
N CYS A 186 2.96 -2.71 -5.37
CA CYS A 186 3.60 -1.75 -4.44
C CYS A 186 2.66 -1.31 -3.32
N ALA A 187 1.38 -1.15 -3.63
CA ALA A 187 0.35 -0.77 -2.65
C ALA A 187 -0.15 -1.96 -1.80
N SER A 188 0.47 -3.15 -1.91
CA SER A 188 0.05 -4.38 -1.24
C SER A 188 -1.44 -4.72 -1.40
N LYS A 189 -1.99 -4.42 -2.59
CA LYS A 189 -3.36 -4.77 -2.98
C LYS A 189 -3.44 -6.06 -3.79
N ARG A 190 -2.35 -6.44 -4.45
CA ARG A 190 -2.19 -7.72 -5.16
C ARG A 190 -0.95 -8.44 -4.66
N ILE A 191 -1.07 -9.74 -4.51
CA ILE A 191 -0.01 -10.61 -3.99
C ILE A 191 0.80 -11.14 -5.17
N LEU A 192 2.12 -11.19 -4.97
CA LEU A 192 3.02 -11.97 -5.79
C LEU A 192 3.36 -13.27 -5.05
N PRO A 193 3.57 -14.40 -5.76
CA PRO A 193 3.90 -15.68 -5.14
C PRO A 193 5.00 -15.58 -4.08
N GLU A 194 6.07 -14.84 -4.36
CA GLU A 194 7.23 -14.62 -3.50
C GLU A 194 6.94 -13.75 -2.25
N THR A 195 5.86 -12.96 -2.28
CA THR A 195 5.43 -12.11 -1.16
C THR A 195 4.31 -12.73 -0.32
N SER A 196 3.85 -13.92 -0.70
CA SER A 196 2.74 -14.60 -0.05
C SER A 196 3.10 -15.12 1.35
N LEU A 197 2.08 -15.46 2.13
CA LEU A 197 2.22 -16.07 3.44
C LEU A 197 3.01 -17.38 3.36
N ALA A 198 2.72 -18.23 2.38
CA ALA A 198 3.44 -19.50 2.22
C ALA A 198 4.90 -19.31 1.76
N ALA A 199 5.20 -18.32 0.91
CA ALA A 199 6.59 -18.05 0.52
C ALA A 199 7.42 -17.50 1.70
N GLN A 200 6.84 -16.65 2.55
CA GLN A 200 7.56 -16.11 3.72
C GLN A 200 7.56 -17.07 4.91
N ARG A 201 6.59 -17.97 5.01
CA ARG A 201 6.45 -18.97 6.09
C ARG A 201 6.09 -20.33 5.49
N PRO A 202 7.06 -21.08 4.93
CA PRO A 202 6.79 -22.34 4.24
C PRO A 202 6.06 -23.39 5.08
N SER A 203 6.35 -23.45 6.39
CA SER A 203 5.72 -24.35 7.37
C SER A 203 4.23 -24.08 7.60
N ILE A 204 3.69 -22.99 7.07
CA ILE A 204 2.25 -22.71 7.16
C ILE A 204 1.41 -23.77 6.45
N GLN A 205 1.98 -24.43 5.43
CA GLN A 205 1.30 -25.43 4.63
C GLN A 205 0.92 -26.65 5.46
N ASP A 206 1.78 -27.05 6.41
CA ASP A 206 1.57 -28.20 7.28
C ASP A 206 0.36 -28.01 8.21
N ILE A 207 0.06 -26.75 8.54
CA ILE A 207 -1.03 -26.37 9.44
C ILE A 207 -2.17 -25.65 8.72
N TRP A 208 -2.18 -25.61 7.39
CA TRP A 208 -3.26 -24.99 6.64
C TRP A 208 -4.47 -25.92 6.59
N SER A 209 -5.64 -25.42 6.93
CA SER A 209 -6.87 -26.20 6.90
C SER A 209 -7.48 -26.24 5.50
N ASP A 210 -8.01 -27.41 5.11
CA ASP A 210 -8.77 -27.63 3.88
C ASP A 210 -10.16 -26.94 3.94
N LYS A 211 -10.58 -26.42 5.11
CA LYS A 211 -11.79 -25.59 5.26
C LYS A 211 -11.65 -24.20 4.60
N ASN A 212 -10.43 -23.81 4.21
CA ASN A 212 -10.20 -22.55 3.52
C ASN A 212 -10.48 -22.68 2.03
N SER A 213 -11.22 -21.72 1.47
CA SER A 213 -11.47 -21.66 0.02
C SER A 213 -10.29 -21.16 -0.80
N LYS A 214 -9.24 -20.66 -0.15
CA LYS A 214 -8.06 -20.07 -0.78
C LYS A 214 -6.79 -20.65 -0.21
N SER A 215 -5.78 -20.69 -1.06
CA SER A 215 -4.45 -21.16 -0.72
C SER A 215 -3.69 -20.16 0.15
N PRO A 216 -2.74 -20.60 1.01
CA PRO A 216 -1.87 -19.66 1.74
C PRO A 216 -0.97 -18.83 0.80
N PHE A 217 -0.81 -19.23 -0.48
CA PHE A 217 -0.14 -18.43 -1.51
C PHE A 217 -0.96 -17.19 -1.93
N GLU A 218 -2.25 -17.12 -1.57
CA GLU A 218 -3.16 -16.01 -1.90
C GLU A 218 -3.37 -15.02 -0.75
N TYR A 219 -2.58 -15.11 0.33
CA TYR A 219 -2.66 -14.19 1.45
C TYR A 219 -1.32 -13.50 1.75
N PHE A 220 -1.39 -12.25 2.20
CA PHE A 220 -0.22 -11.58 2.78
C PHE A 220 0.04 -12.09 4.20
N PRO A 221 1.30 -12.15 4.65
CA PRO A 221 1.69 -12.56 6.00
C PRO A 221 1.04 -11.76 7.13
N ASN A 222 0.73 -10.48 6.88
CA ASN A 222 0.09 -9.57 7.85
C ASN A 222 -1.40 -9.36 7.58
N SER A 223 -2.03 -10.23 6.79
CA SER A 223 -3.43 -10.10 6.41
C SER A 223 -4.36 -10.12 7.63
N GLY A 224 -5.32 -9.19 7.66
CA GLY A 224 -6.38 -9.15 8.68
C GLY A 224 -7.50 -10.19 8.46
N LYS A 225 -7.40 -11.02 7.42
CA LYS A 225 -8.42 -12.04 7.09
C LYS A 225 -8.36 -13.20 8.08
N LYS A 226 -9.55 -13.72 8.45
CA LYS A 226 -9.69 -14.92 9.27
C LYS A 226 -9.68 -16.15 8.36
N VAL A 227 -8.83 -17.11 8.71
CA VAL A 227 -8.69 -18.40 8.03
C VAL A 227 -8.64 -19.50 9.08
N TYR A 228 -8.86 -20.74 8.66
CA TYR A 228 -8.77 -21.93 9.49
C TYR A 228 -7.34 -22.49 9.47
N PHE A 229 -6.83 -22.88 10.63
CA PHE A 229 -5.56 -23.58 10.77
C PHE A 229 -5.82 -24.94 11.43
N LYS A 230 -5.11 -25.98 10.99
CA LYS A 230 -5.04 -27.26 11.67
C LYS A 230 -4.26 -27.11 12.97
N CYS A 231 -4.62 -27.88 14.00
CA CYS A 231 -3.78 -28.00 15.17
C CYS A 231 -2.47 -28.70 14.78
N ALA A 232 -1.32 -28.06 15.01
CA ALA A 232 -0.01 -28.62 14.63
C ALA A 232 0.26 -30.00 15.27
N ASN A 233 -0.28 -30.23 16.48
CA ASN A 233 -0.14 -31.50 17.18
C ASN A 233 -1.18 -32.54 16.74
N GLY A 234 -2.18 -32.17 15.93
CA GLY A 234 -3.27 -33.04 15.50
C GLY A 234 -4.29 -33.43 16.60
N ILE A 235 -4.17 -32.86 17.81
CA ILE A 235 -5.00 -33.23 18.97
C ILE A 235 -6.35 -32.49 18.99
N HIS A 236 -6.37 -31.26 18.49
CA HIS A 236 -7.55 -30.39 18.50
C HIS A 236 -8.08 -30.18 17.08
N GLU A 237 -9.37 -29.85 16.99
CA GLU A 237 -9.99 -29.48 15.73
C GLU A 237 -9.39 -28.19 15.13
N ASP A 238 -9.61 -28.01 13.83
CA ASP A 238 -9.22 -26.80 13.12
C ASP A 238 -9.82 -25.55 13.78
N TYR A 239 -8.98 -24.54 14.01
CA TYR A 239 -9.36 -23.31 14.68
C TYR A 239 -9.23 -22.11 13.75
N GLN A 240 -10.13 -21.14 13.91
CA GLN A 240 -10.15 -19.95 13.08
C GLN A 240 -9.44 -18.77 13.77
N ARG A 241 -8.54 -18.09 13.06
CA ARG A 241 -7.88 -16.87 13.56
C ARG A 241 -7.49 -15.94 12.41
N LYS A 242 -7.29 -14.65 12.71
CA LYS A 242 -6.70 -13.71 11.74
C LYS A 242 -5.26 -14.10 11.44
N ILE A 243 -4.83 -14.05 10.18
CA ILE A 243 -3.44 -14.38 9.80
C ILE A 243 -2.44 -13.51 10.57
N SER A 244 -2.66 -12.19 10.64
CA SER A 244 -1.80 -11.28 11.40
C SER A 244 -1.71 -11.62 12.89
N ALA A 245 -2.82 -12.00 13.51
CA ALA A 245 -2.84 -12.41 14.91
C ALA A 245 -2.16 -13.78 15.11
N SER A 246 -2.31 -14.70 14.15
CA SER A 246 -1.58 -15.96 14.17
C SER A 246 -0.08 -15.76 14.04
N ALA A 247 0.38 -14.84 13.18
CA ALA A 247 1.80 -14.54 13.02
C ALA A 247 2.46 -14.02 14.32
N LEU A 248 1.72 -13.29 15.16
CA LEU A 248 2.18 -12.84 16.48
C LEU A 248 2.24 -13.96 17.54
N LEU A 249 1.49 -15.04 17.31
CA LEU A 249 1.35 -16.18 18.24
C LEU A 249 2.00 -17.44 17.66
N ASP A 250 2.92 -17.29 16.70
CA ASP A 250 3.59 -18.37 15.97
C ASP A 250 2.65 -19.48 15.51
N PHE A 251 1.46 -19.08 15.05
CA PHE A 251 0.41 -19.98 14.54
C PHE A 251 0.04 -21.10 15.52
N ARG A 252 0.10 -20.82 16.82
CA ARG A 252 -0.25 -21.79 17.86
C ARG A 252 -1.74 -22.01 17.99
N CYS A 253 -2.13 -23.27 18.18
CA CYS A 253 -3.50 -23.63 18.56
C CYS A 253 -3.87 -23.00 19.92
N PRO A 254 -4.98 -22.24 20.02
CA PRO A 254 -5.43 -21.65 21.28
C PRO A 254 -5.72 -22.67 22.38
N GLN A 255 -6.15 -23.88 22.04
CA GLN A 255 -6.42 -24.95 23.00
C GLN A 255 -5.11 -25.55 23.52
N CYS A 256 -4.17 -25.94 22.65
CA CYS A 256 -2.82 -26.34 23.07
C CYS A 256 -2.15 -25.29 23.96
N SER A 257 -2.33 -24.00 23.64
CA SER A 257 -1.72 -22.93 24.45
C SER A 257 -2.30 -22.80 25.85
N LYS A 258 -3.56 -23.22 26.05
CA LYS A 258 -4.21 -23.21 27.37
C LYS A 258 -3.87 -24.46 28.18
N GLU A 259 -3.71 -25.59 27.49
CA GLU A 259 -3.40 -26.89 28.08
C GLU A 259 -1.90 -27.10 28.31
N ALA A 260 -1.06 -26.22 27.78
CA ALA A 260 0.39 -26.31 27.93
C ALA A 260 0.78 -26.25 29.41
N THR A 261 1.35 -27.35 29.91
CA THR A 261 1.90 -27.47 31.27
C THR A 261 3.36 -26.99 31.36
N GLN A 262 4.04 -26.87 30.22
CA GLN A 262 5.44 -26.46 30.12
C GLN A 262 5.64 -25.35 29.08
N SER A 263 6.80 -24.69 29.14
CA SER A 263 7.15 -23.60 28.22
C SER A 263 7.34 -24.11 26.79
N ILE A 264 7.24 -23.19 25.82
CA ILE A 264 7.43 -23.49 24.39
C ILE A 264 8.82 -24.08 24.15
N LEU A 265 9.82 -23.42 24.72
CA LEU A 265 11.21 -23.79 24.56
C LEU A 265 11.47 -25.15 25.19
N SER A 266 10.84 -25.46 26.34
CA SER A 266 10.90 -26.79 26.96
C SER A 266 10.33 -27.87 26.03
N THR A 267 9.13 -27.67 25.47
CA THR A 267 8.55 -28.61 24.49
C THR A 267 9.42 -28.80 23.25
N ASN A 268 10.04 -27.73 22.76
CA ASN A 268 10.92 -27.79 21.58
C ASN A 268 12.22 -28.54 21.86
N VAL A 269 12.81 -28.36 23.04
CA VAL A 269 13.98 -29.11 23.52
C VAL A 269 13.63 -30.59 23.64
N GLU A 270 12.50 -30.91 24.26
CA GLU A 270 11.99 -32.28 24.40
C GLU A 270 11.79 -32.95 23.04
N TYR A 271 11.17 -32.25 22.08
CA TYR A 271 11.00 -32.76 20.72
C TYR A 271 12.35 -33.04 20.03
N TRP A 272 13.31 -32.12 20.17
CA TRP A 272 14.65 -32.26 19.58
C TRP A 272 15.39 -33.47 20.17
N LEU A 273 15.34 -33.65 21.49
CA LEU A 273 15.97 -34.79 22.18
C LEU A 273 15.37 -36.12 21.70
N ASN A 274 14.04 -36.20 21.63
CA ASN A 274 13.33 -37.38 21.13
C ASN A 274 13.64 -37.68 19.65
N ALA A 275 13.66 -36.65 18.79
CA ALA A 275 13.97 -36.81 17.37
C ALA A 275 15.41 -37.34 17.15
N ASN A 276 16.34 -36.96 18.02
CA ASN A 276 17.73 -37.47 18.02
C ASN A 276 17.93 -38.73 18.88
N LYS A 277 16.84 -39.32 19.40
CA LYS A 277 16.82 -40.57 20.17
C LYS A 277 17.62 -40.54 21.47
N PHE A 278 17.77 -39.37 22.09
CA PHE A 278 18.35 -39.28 23.43
C PHE A 278 17.35 -39.77 24.47
N LYS A 279 17.84 -40.50 25.47
CA LYS A 279 17.08 -40.85 26.67
C LYS A 279 17.31 -39.78 27.72
N PHE A 280 16.24 -39.32 28.35
CA PHE A 280 16.33 -38.29 29.37
C PHE A 280 15.26 -38.48 30.46
N ASN A 281 15.57 -38.00 31.66
CA ASN A 281 14.62 -37.81 32.77
C ASN A 281 14.12 -36.37 32.78
N LYS A 282 12.98 -36.13 33.46
CA LYS A 282 12.39 -34.79 33.60
C LYS A 282 12.05 -34.49 35.05
N GLU A 283 12.23 -33.22 35.43
CA GLU A 283 11.76 -32.66 36.69
C GLU A 283 12.16 -33.50 37.92
N TYR A 284 11.17 -34.04 38.65
CA TYR A 284 11.36 -34.86 39.84
C TYR A 284 11.84 -36.28 39.55
N GLY A 285 11.85 -36.69 38.28
CA GLY A 285 12.35 -37.99 37.85
C GLY A 285 13.85 -38.02 37.60
N CYS A 286 14.58 -36.91 37.81
CA CYS A 286 16.03 -36.88 37.67
C CYS A 286 16.71 -37.66 38.81
N ASP A 287 17.79 -38.39 38.51
CA ASP A 287 18.58 -39.18 39.47
C ASP A 287 19.24 -38.26 40.50
N ILE A 288 19.69 -37.08 40.06
CA ILE A 288 20.19 -36.03 40.92
C ILE A 288 19.13 -34.96 41.17
N LEU A 289 18.78 -34.74 42.44
CA LEU A 289 17.73 -33.80 42.84
C LEU A 289 18.23 -32.90 43.98
N PRO A 290 18.68 -31.65 43.71
CA PRO A 290 19.13 -30.76 44.76
C PRO A 290 17.99 -30.39 45.72
N ILE A 291 18.30 -30.28 47.01
CA ILE A 291 17.37 -29.77 48.02
C ILE A 291 17.72 -28.32 48.33
N ASN A 292 16.73 -27.43 48.28
CA ASN A 292 16.91 -26.03 48.63
C ASN A 292 17.21 -25.89 50.12
N PRO A 293 18.40 -25.40 50.54
CA PRO A 293 18.73 -25.26 51.96
C PRO A 293 17.89 -24.22 52.69
N LYS A 294 17.24 -23.26 51.99
CA LYS A 294 16.40 -22.23 52.61
C LYS A 294 14.98 -22.71 52.90
N THR A 295 14.41 -23.54 52.02
CA THR A 295 13.01 -23.96 52.10
C THR A 295 12.84 -25.44 52.39
N ASN A 296 13.93 -26.22 52.35
CA ASN A 296 13.96 -27.67 52.45
C ASN A 296 13.06 -28.39 51.42
N LEU A 297 12.87 -27.77 50.26
CA LEU A 297 12.07 -28.31 49.16
C LEU A 297 12.99 -28.73 48.01
N PRO A 298 12.64 -29.76 47.23
CA PRO A 298 13.42 -30.14 46.07
C PRO A 298 13.46 -29.05 44.99
N LEU A 299 14.59 -28.96 44.29
CA LEU A 299 14.83 -28.09 43.14
C LEU A 299 15.03 -28.96 41.90
N PRO A 300 13.95 -29.44 41.26
CA PRO A 300 14.06 -30.32 40.11
C PRO A 300 14.73 -29.63 38.92
N PHE A 301 15.46 -30.41 38.12
CA PHE A 301 16.01 -29.96 36.84
C PHE A 301 15.00 -30.13 35.71
N ASP A 302 15.06 -29.32 34.65
CA ASP A 302 14.11 -29.49 33.54
C ASP A 302 14.33 -30.81 32.79
N PHE A 303 15.58 -31.09 32.39
CA PHE A 303 15.96 -32.36 31.76
C PHE A 303 17.31 -32.87 32.25
N GLU A 304 17.43 -34.20 32.38
CA GLU A 304 18.68 -34.89 32.68
C GLU A 304 18.95 -35.96 31.62
N LEU A 305 20.10 -35.85 30.93
CA LEU A 305 20.62 -36.87 30.03
C LEU A 305 21.63 -37.73 30.80
N ILE A 306 21.15 -38.86 31.33
CA ILE A 306 21.93 -39.72 32.24
C ILE A 306 23.20 -40.25 31.58
N GLU A 307 23.07 -40.72 30.33
CA GLU A 307 24.17 -41.35 29.58
C GLU A 307 25.28 -40.34 29.25
N GLN A 308 24.92 -39.11 28.90
CA GLN A 308 25.84 -38.04 28.55
C GLN A 308 26.31 -37.25 29.76
N LYS A 309 25.72 -37.47 30.94
CA LYS A 309 25.94 -36.68 32.16
C LYS A 309 25.75 -35.18 31.91
N ILE A 310 24.64 -34.81 31.28
CA ILE A 310 24.29 -33.42 30.99
C ILE A 310 22.95 -33.07 31.64
N ILE A 311 22.91 -31.95 32.35
CA ILE A 311 21.69 -31.30 32.82
C ILE A 311 21.35 -30.16 31.88
N ILE A 312 20.10 -30.09 31.44
CA ILE A 312 19.58 -29.02 30.60
C ILE A 312 18.54 -28.24 31.38
N GLU A 313 18.70 -26.91 31.43
CA GLU A 313 17.77 -25.99 32.10
C GLU A 313 17.27 -24.94 31.12
N VAL A 314 15.96 -24.77 31.02
CA VAL A 314 15.30 -23.87 30.08
C VAL A 314 14.94 -22.57 30.80
N HIS A 315 15.81 -21.57 30.65
CA HIS A 315 15.66 -20.30 31.35
C HIS A 315 14.68 -19.37 30.64
N GLY A 316 13.55 -19.08 31.28
CA GLY A 316 12.63 -18.01 30.86
C GLY A 316 13.19 -16.60 31.06
N GLN A 317 12.47 -15.57 30.60
CA GLN A 317 12.90 -14.17 30.73
C GLN A 317 13.10 -13.74 32.20
N GLN A 318 12.34 -14.33 33.13
CA GLN A 318 12.43 -14.08 34.56
C GLN A 318 13.80 -14.42 35.19
N HIS A 319 14.63 -15.24 34.54
CA HIS A 319 15.99 -15.53 35.03
C HIS A 319 16.96 -14.35 34.80
N TYR A 320 16.61 -13.44 33.87
CA TYR A 320 17.51 -12.40 33.39
C TYR A 320 17.03 -10.98 33.73
N GLN A 321 15.71 -10.77 33.88
CA GLN A 321 15.13 -9.43 34.05
C GLN A 321 13.89 -9.43 34.94
N SER A 322 13.72 -8.37 35.73
CA SER A 322 12.63 -8.16 36.70
C SER A 322 11.28 -7.77 36.06
N LYS A 323 10.87 -8.33 34.91
CA LYS A 323 9.63 -7.89 34.22
C LYS A 323 8.46 -8.86 34.36
N GLY A 324 7.25 -8.29 34.47
CA GLY A 324 5.97 -8.97 34.26
C GLY A 324 5.50 -9.83 35.44
N LEU A 325 6.14 -10.98 35.63
CA LEU A 325 5.75 -11.97 36.66
C LEU A 325 6.25 -11.57 38.05
N HIS A 326 7.46 -11.02 38.16
CA HIS A 326 7.97 -10.45 39.42
C HIS A 326 7.05 -9.35 39.97
N ARG A 327 6.37 -8.62 39.07
CA ARG A 327 5.41 -7.57 39.42
C ARG A 327 4.08 -8.10 39.93
N GLU A 328 3.65 -9.29 39.51
CA GLU A 328 2.46 -9.98 40.03
C GLU A 328 2.76 -10.77 41.30
N HIS A 329 3.95 -11.40 41.37
CA HIS A 329 4.39 -12.15 42.55
C HIS A 329 4.76 -11.23 43.70
N SER A 330 5.48 -10.12 43.45
CA SER A 330 5.73 -9.04 44.43
C SER A 330 4.44 -8.54 45.09
N LYS A 331 3.35 -8.40 44.33
CA LYS A 331 2.03 -8.01 44.85
C LYS A 331 1.37 -9.07 45.74
N ARG A 332 1.71 -10.35 45.58
CA ARG A 332 1.20 -11.47 46.38
C ARG A 332 2.12 -11.84 47.56
N SER A 333 3.42 -11.65 47.41
CA SER A 333 4.48 -12.08 48.34
C SER A 333 4.95 -10.97 49.27
N GLY A 334 4.72 -9.70 48.91
CA GLY A 334 5.15 -8.53 49.67
C GLY A 334 6.64 -8.15 49.50
N TYR A 335 7.37 -8.81 48.59
CA TYR A 335 8.80 -8.56 48.35
C TYR A 335 9.05 -7.62 47.16
N SER A 336 10.22 -6.96 47.12
CA SER A 336 10.64 -6.13 45.97
C SER A 336 11.02 -6.98 44.76
N GLU A 337 10.79 -6.45 43.56
CA GLU A 337 11.08 -7.13 42.27
C GLU A 337 12.55 -7.57 42.16
N GLU A 338 13.48 -6.80 42.73
CA GLU A 338 14.93 -7.08 42.76
C GLU A 338 15.28 -8.29 43.65
N LYS A 339 14.57 -8.47 44.76
CA LYS A 339 14.80 -9.59 45.68
C LYS A 339 14.36 -10.91 45.06
N GLU A 340 13.28 -10.91 44.28
CA GLU A 340 12.82 -12.11 43.59
C GLU A 340 13.77 -12.53 42.46
N LEU A 341 14.30 -11.57 41.69
CA LEU A 341 15.32 -11.85 40.67
C LEU A 341 16.60 -12.42 41.30
N TYR A 342 17.05 -11.85 42.43
CA TYR A 342 18.20 -12.37 43.17
C TYR A 342 17.99 -13.80 43.66
N GLU A 343 16.82 -14.11 44.23
CA GLU A 343 16.50 -15.47 44.67
C GLU A 343 16.44 -16.45 43.49
N GLN A 344 15.94 -16.03 42.33
CA GLN A 344 15.95 -16.87 41.12
C GLN A 344 17.38 -17.15 40.64
N GLN A 345 18.22 -16.11 40.50
CA GLN A 345 19.62 -16.25 40.09
C GLN A 345 20.43 -17.10 41.06
N TRP A 346 20.15 -16.97 42.36
CA TRP A 346 20.79 -17.81 43.39
C TRP A 346 20.40 -19.28 43.22
N ARG A 347 19.13 -19.60 42.94
CA ARG A 347 18.69 -20.97 42.67
C ARG A 347 19.37 -21.55 41.43
N ASP A 348 19.48 -20.77 40.37
CA ASP A 348 20.13 -21.19 39.13
C ASP A 348 21.62 -21.49 39.37
N ALA A 349 22.33 -20.60 40.07
CA ALA A 349 23.74 -20.82 40.43
C ALA A 349 23.93 -22.04 41.35
N PHE A 350 23.00 -22.26 42.29
CA PHE A 350 23.02 -23.42 43.17
C PHE A 350 22.82 -24.72 42.38
N LYS A 351 21.83 -24.76 41.49
CA LYS A 351 21.57 -25.87 40.57
C LYS A 351 22.79 -26.19 39.70
N GLN A 352 23.39 -25.15 39.10
CA GLN A 352 24.58 -25.29 38.27
C GLN A 352 25.75 -25.89 39.06
N LYS A 353 26.03 -25.35 40.24
CA LYS A 353 27.09 -25.88 41.11
C LYS A 353 26.82 -27.32 41.51
N TYR A 354 25.58 -27.63 41.90
CA TYR A 354 25.19 -28.97 42.30
C TYR A 354 25.38 -29.99 41.18
N ALA A 355 24.99 -29.66 39.93
CA ALA A 355 25.20 -30.50 38.78
C ALA A 355 26.70 -30.78 38.54
N LEU A 356 27.53 -29.74 38.56
CA LEU A 356 28.99 -29.85 38.38
C LEU A 356 29.64 -30.70 39.48
N ASP A 357 29.25 -30.49 40.74
CA ASP A 357 29.78 -31.24 41.90
C ASP A 357 29.43 -32.75 41.81
N HIS A 358 28.35 -33.12 41.11
CA HIS A 358 27.93 -34.50 40.87
C HIS A 358 28.44 -35.06 39.53
N GLY A 359 29.36 -34.35 38.85
CA GLY A 359 29.98 -34.79 37.60
C GLY A 359 29.12 -34.63 36.36
N TYR A 360 28.10 -33.77 36.41
CA TYR A 360 27.28 -33.42 35.24
C TYR A 360 27.74 -32.08 34.64
N LEU A 361 27.72 -31.99 33.32
CA LEU A 361 27.77 -30.70 32.62
C LEU A 361 26.41 -30.01 32.76
N TYR A 362 26.44 -28.68 32.90
CA TYR A 362 25.23 -27.87 33.06
C TYR A 362 25.03 -26.98 31.84
N LEU A 363 23.92 -27.17 31.11
CA LEU A 363 23.59 -26.50 29.87
C LEU A 363 22.33 -25.63 30.03
N PRO A 364 22.48 -24.32 30.27
CA PRO A 364 21.35 -23.40 30.30
C PRO A 364 20.96 -23.00 28.87
N ILE A 365 19.68 -23.20 28.51
CA ILE A 365 19.08 -22.76 27.25
C ILE A 365 18.26 -21.49 27.51
N PRO A 366 18.73 -20.31 27.06
CA PRO A 366 18.03 -19.06 27.34
C PRO A 366 16.79 -18.87 26.47
N TYR A 367 15.79 -18.14 26.97
CA TYR A 367 14.51 -17.92 26.26
C TYR A 367 14.66 -17.33 24.85
N TRP A 368 15.68 -16.50 24.61
CA TRP A 368 15.94 -15.92 23.28
C TRP A 368 16.45 -16.94 22.27
N ALA A 369 16.94 -18.11 22.71
CA ALA A 369 17.33 -19.21 21.83
C ALA A 369 16.13 -19.85 21.11
N GLN A 370 14.90 -19.56 21.54
CA GLN A 370 13.70 -19.93 20.82
C GLN A 370 13.61 -19.22 19.45
N GLY A 371 14.09 -17.97 19.36
CA GLY A 371 14.10 -17.19 18.13
C GLY A 371 15.06 -17.81 17.10
N ASN A 372 14.56 -18.07 15.89
CA ASN A 372 15.32 -18.66 14.76
C ASN A 372 15.87 -20.09 14.98
N GLY A 373 15.41 -20.82 16.01
CA GLY A 373 15.82 -22.21 16.22
C GLY A 373 17.22 -22.40 16.81
N LEU A 374 17.83 -21.34 17.36
CA LEU A 374 19.18 -21.37 17.94
C LEU A 374 19.35 -22.45 19.03
N TYR A 375 18.29 -22.78 19.76
CA TYR A 375 18.30 -23.87 20.75
C TYR A 375 18.77 -25.21 20.15
N ALA A 376 18.43 -25.50 18.90
CA ALA A 376 18.82 -26.73 18.22
C ALA A 376 20.33 -26.74 17.92
N THR A 377 20.92 -25.59 17.61
CA THR A 377 22.38 -25.44 17.45
C THR A 377 23.09 -25.61 18.77
N ILE A 378 22.62 -24.98 19.85
CA ILE A 378 23.18 -25.13 21.20
C ILE A 378 23.17 -26.61 21.63
N LEU A 379 22.04 -27.29 21.39
CA LEU A 379 21.92 -28.72 21.69
C LEU A 379 22.85 -29.56 20.81
N GLY A 380 22.94 -29.26 19.52
CA GLY A 380 23.84 -29.93 18.59
C GLY A 380 25.30 -29.82 19.02
N ASP A 381 25.78 -28.61 19.27
CA ASP A 381 27.18 -28.35 19.67
C ASP A 381 27.56 -29.02 21.01
N ALA A 382 26.57 -29.25 21.88
CA ALA A 382 26.79 -29.87 23.19
C ALA A 382 26.66 -31.40 23.18
N LEU A 383 25.92 -31.98 22.23
CA LEU A 383 25.48 -33.39 22.26
C LEU A 383 25.91 -34.23 21.05
N LEU A 384 26.34 -33.60 19.96
CA LEU A 384 26.78 -34.23 18.71
C LEU A 384 28.23 -33.86 18.41
#